data_AF-A0A392N1E6-F1
#
_entry.id   AF-A0A392N1E6-F1
#
_cell.length_a   1.000
_cell.length_b   1.000
_cell.length_c   1.000
_cell.angle_alpha   90.00
_cell.angle_beta   90.00
_cell.angle_gamma   90.00
#
_symmetry.space_group_name_H-M   'P 1'
#
loop_
_entity.id
_entity.type
_entity.pdbx_description
1 polymer ?
#
loop_
_entity_poly.entity_id
_entity_poly.type
_entity_poly.pdbx_seq_one_letter_code
_entity_poly.pdbx_strand_id
1 'polypeptide(L)'
;MSSYAIQGSQEIIEVGDKVLLKPSKSKEPPYVGFVKKITSGTRKSDDTKVTLRWFYRPHEIAIHNKTFIGEKELFYSSQEVVQSAKTIMGKCLIYTFKDFLKLKVINRLDFYCRYKYDPDTKTISVPGDPATNIVAV
;
A
#
# COMPACT_ATOMS: atom_id res chain seq x y z
N MET A 1 14.48 -10.99 -13.42
CA MET A 1 13.77 -10.06 -12.51
C MET A 1 14.01 -10.55 -11.08
N SER A 2 14.17 -9.65 -10.11
CA SER A 2 14.35 -10.05 -8.70
C SER A 2 12.99 -10.36 -8.07
N SER A 3 12.86 -11.52 -7.44
CA SER A 3 11.66 -11.99 -6.75
C SER A 3 11.97 -12.47 -5.32
N TYR A 4 10.94 -12.59 -4.49
CA TYR A 4 11.04 -13.06 -3.10
C TYR A 4 9.92 -14.05 -2.78
N ALA A 5 10.26 -15.28 -2.41
CA ALA A 5 9.29 -16.26 -1.92
C ALA A 5 9.00 -16.03 -0.43
N ILE A 6 7.73 -15.88 -0.09
CA ILE A 6 7.32 -15.73 1.32
C ILE A 6 7.54 -17.06 2.03
N GLN A 7 8.30 -17.05 3.12
CA GLN A 7 8.55 -18.26 3.90
C GLN A 7 7.24 -18.85 4.44
N GLY A 8 7.03 -20.15 4.23
CA GLY A 8 5.81 -20.84 4.65
C GLY A 8 4.59 -20.61 3.75
N SER A 9 4.77 -19.99 2.59
CA SER A 9 3.72 -19.80 1.57
C SER A 9 4.23 -20.21 0.18
N GLN A 10 3.30 -20.46 -0.75
CA GLN A 10 3.60 -20.64 -2.18
C GLN A 10 3.65 -19.30 -2.93
N GLU A 11 3.39 -18.18 -2.26
CA GLU A 11 3.39 -16.86 -2.87
C GLU A 11 4.80 -16.34 -3.17
N ILE A 12 5.01 -15.90 -4.42
CA ILE A 12 6.22 -15.23 -4.89
C ILE A 12 5.90 -13.76 -5.13
N ILE A 13 6.64 -12.88 -4.47
CA ILE A 13 6.55 -11.43 -4.58
C ILE A 13 7.53 -10.91 -5.63
N GLU A 14 7.04 -10.03 -6.49
CA GLU A 14 7.78 -9.41 -7.58
C GLU A 14 7.59 -7.89 -7.59
N VAL A 15 8.44 -7.20 -8.34
CA VAL A 15 8.29 -5.76 -8.57
C VAL A 15 6.97 -5.50 -9.30
N GLY A 16 6.17 -4.56 -8.78
CA GLY A 16 4.84 -4.26 -9.29
C GLY A 16 3.70 -4.86 -8.47
N ASP A 17 3.99 -5.81 -7.57
CA ASP A 17 2.98 -6.35 -6.67
C ASP A 17 2.51 -5.30 -5.65
N LYS A 18 1.26 -5.42 -5.20
CA LYS A 18 0.77 -4.76 -3.98
C LYS A 18 0.72 -5.79 -2.88
N VAL A 19 1.23 -5.45 -1.71
CA VAL A 19 1.47 -6.41 -0.64
C VAL A 19 0.99 -5.87 0.70
N LEU A 20 0.62 -6.79 1.58
CA LEU A 20 0.37 -6.51 2.99
C LEU A 20 1.66 -6.71 3.79
N LEU A 21 1.92 -5.78 4.70
CA LEU A 21 3.04 -5.85 5.62
C LEU A 21 2.56 -5.94 7.05
N LYS A 22 3.29 -6.72 7.85
CA LYS A 22 3.04 -6.86 9.28
C LYS A 22 3.09 -5.48 9.95
N PRO A 23 2.06 -5.12 10.74
CA PRO A 23 2.04 -3.84 11.43
C PRO A 23 3.07 -3.83 12.57
N SER A 24 3.54 -2.64 12.93
CA SER A 24 4.48 -2.48 14.06
C SER A 24 3.79 -2.76 15.40
N LYS A 25 2.49 -2.46 15.50
CA LYS A 25 1.65 -2.74 16.68
C LYS A 25 0.65 -3.83 16.36
N SER A 26 0.47 -4.80 17.27
CA SER A 26 -0.35 -5.99 17.01
C SER A 26 -1.84 -5.74 16.76
N LYS A 27 -2.37 -4.58 17.18
CA LYS A 27 -3.79 -4.22 17.02
C LYS A 27 -4.08 -3.38 15.78
N GLU A 28 -3.05 -2.89 15.09
CA GLU A 28 -3.22 -2.13 13.85
C GLU A 28 -3.47 -3.12 12.69
N PRO A 29 -4.26 -2.75 11.68
CA PRO A 29 -4.38 -3.56 10.49
C PRO A 29 -3.06 -3.60 9.71
N PRO A 30 -2.82 -4.61 8.86
CA PRO A 30 -1.60 -4.67 8.06
C PRO A 30 -1.42 -3.44 7.19
N TYR A 31 -0.19 -2.94 7.11
CA TYR A 31 0.16 -1.86 6.19
C TYR A 31 0.08 -2.34 4.75
N VAL A 32 -0.14 -1.43 3.80
CA VAL A 32 -0.30 -1.76 2.39
C VAL A 32 0.78 -1.07 1.58
N GLY A 33 1.54 -1.81 0.78
CA GLY A 33 2.67 -1.26 0.01
C GLY A 33 2.69 -1.70 -1.45
N PHE A 34 3.25 -0.86 -2.33
CA PHE A 34 3.58 -1.19 -3.71
C PHE A 34 5.07 -1.51 -3.83
N VAL A 35 5.41 -2.69 -4.35
CA VAL A 35 6.80 -3.15 -4.50
C VAL A 35 7.47 -2.42 -5.66
N LYS A 36 8.42 -1.53 -5.34
CA LYS A 36 9.19 -0.75 -6.31
C LYS A 36 10.48 -1.45 -6.72
N LYS A 37 11.14 -2.11 -5.77
CA LYS A 37 12.42 -2.79 -5.99
C LYS A 37 12.60 -3.90 -4.96
N ILE A 38 13.22 -5.00 -5.38
CA ILE A 38 13.66 -6.08 -4.49
C ILE A 38 15.18 -6.18 -4.61
N THR A 39 15.87 -6.08 -3.48
CA THR A 39 17.34 -6.17 -3.41
C THR A 39 17.72 -7.30 -2.44
N SER A 40 18.40 -8.32 -2.97
CA SER A 40 18.95 -9.39 -2.15
C SER A 40 20.20 -8.89 -1.43
N GLY A 41 20.32 -9.19 -0.13
CA GLY A 41 21.54 -8.94 0.62
C GLY A 41 22.69 -9.85 0.18
N THR A 42 23.90 -9.53 0.62
CA THR A 42 25.13 -10.25 0.25
C THR A 42 25.26 -11.63 0.90
N ARG A 43 24.45 -11.94 1.94
CA ARG A 43 24.48 -13.23 2.65
C ARG A 43 23.06 -13.72 2.93
N LYS A 44 22.60 -14.74 2.19
CA LYS A 44 21.31 -15.44 2.31
C LYS A 44 20.06 -14.59 2.00
N SER A 45 18.94 -15.29 1.74
CA SER A 45 17.60 -14.71 1.52
C SER A 45 17.09 -13.88 2.71
N ASP A 46 17.72 -14.06 3.88
CA ASP A 46 17.38 -13.41 5.15
C ASP A 46 17.63 -11.90 5.17
N ASP A 47 18.53 -11.42 4.30
CA ASP A 47 18.87 -10.00 4.15
C ASP A 47 18.13 -9.32 2.98
N THR A 48 17.11 -9.97 2.41
CA THR A 48 16.35 -9.39 1.30
C THR A 48 15.57 -8.16 1.77
N LYS A 49 15.83 -7.04 1.11
CA LYS A 49 15.14 -5.77 1.33
C LYS A 49 14.21 -5.47 0.17
N VAL A 50 13.07 -4.87 0.50
CA VAL A 50 12.09 -4.39 -0.47
C VAL A 50 11.98 -2.88 -0.33
N THR A 51 12.14 -2.17 -1.44
CA THR A 51 11.75 -0.77 -1.54
C THR A 51 10.27 -0.73 -1.89
N LEU A 52 9.49 -0.07 -1.04
CA LEU A 52 8.05 0.03 -1.14
C LEU A 52 7.64 1.48 -1.24
N ARG A 53 6.47 1.70 -1.81
CA ARG A 53 5.73 2.94 -1.65
C ARG A 53 4.44 2.67 -0.92
N TRP A 54 4.17 3.46 0.13
CA TRP A 54 3.05 3.20 1.02
C TRP A 54 1.70 3.58 0.40
N PHE A 55 0.69 2.83 0.80
CA PHE A 55 -0.69 3.26 0.79
C PHE A 55 -1.15 3.45 2.23
N TYR A 56 -1.73 4.62 2.49
CA TYR A 56 -2.32 4.93 3.78
C TYR A 56 -3.80 4.54 3.80
N ARG A 57 -4.27 4.06 4.94
CA ARG A 57 -5.67 3.80 5.25
C ARG A 57 -6.33 5.07 5.81
N PRO A 58 -7.67 5.17 5.78
CA PRO A 58 -8.39 6.36 6.22
C PRO A 58 -8.15 6.74 7.69
N HIS A 59 -7.82 5.78 8.55
CA HIS A 59 -7.53 6.03 9.97
C HIS A 59 -6.08 6.48 10.23
N GLU A 60 -5.16 6.27 9.29
CA GLU A 60 -3.75 6.63 9.41
C GLU A 60 -3.48 8.09 9.02
N ILE A 61 -4.48 8.75 8.43
CA ILE A 61 -4.40 10.13 7.94
C ILE A 61 -5.26 11.07 8.80
N ALA A 62 -4.72 12.26 9.04
CA ALA A 62 -5.37 13.34 9.78
C ALA A 62 -6.26 14.14 8.82
N ILE A 63 -7.51 13.71 8.64
CA ILE A 63 -8.53 14.43 7.86
C ILE A 63 -9.74 14.65 8.75
N HIS A 64 -10.24 15.89 8.79
CA HIS A 64 -11.42 16.29 9.56
C HIS A 64 -12.73 15.67 9.04
N ASN A 65 -12.93 15.62 7.72
CA ASN A 65 -14.11 15.02 7.12
C ASN A 65 -13.78 13.70 6.41
N LYS A 66 -14.33 12.59 6.90
CA LYS A 66 -14.12 11.24 6.34
C LYS A 66 -15.36 10.65 5.68
N THR A 67 -16.46 11.42 5.55
CA THR A 67 -17.73 10.88 5.03
C THR A 67 -17.67 10.45 3.57
N PHE A 68 -16.73 11.00 2.80
CA PHE A 68 -16.53 10.65 1.39
C PHE A 68 -15.55 9.49 1.17
N ILE A 69 -14.96 8.96 2.24
CA ILE A 69 -13.92 7.92 2.19
C ILE A 69 -14.57 6.55 2.40
N GLY A 70 -14.42 5.65 1.42
CA GLY A 70 -14.97 4.31 1.54
C GLY A 70 -14.13 3.39 2.43
N GLU A 71 -14.75 2.32 2.94
CA GLU A 71 -14.11 1.37 3.87
C GLU A 71 -12.88 0.66 3.27
N LYS A 72 -12.91 0.38 1.97
CA LYS A 72 -11.82 -0.27 1.21
C LYS A 72 -10.87 0.72 0.54
N GLU A 73 -11.03 2.01 0.82
CA GLU A 73 -10.25 3.06 0.18
C GLU A 73 -8.86 3.19 0.79
N LEU A 74 -7.88 3.38 -0.08
CA LEU A 74 -6.49 3.63 0.24
C LEU A 74 -6.01 4.91 -0.44
N PHE A 75 -4.96 5.51 0.13
CA PHE A 75 -4.34 6.74 -0.35
C PHE A 75 -2.89 6.49 -0.74
N TYR A 76 -2.56 6.70 -2.01
CA TYR A 76 -1.21 6.45 -2.51
C TYR A 76 -0.23 7.54 -2.08
N SER A 77 0.85 7.17 -1.40
CA SER A 77 1.84 8.14 -0.93
C SER A 77 2.95 8.41 -1.94
N SER A 78 3.58 9.59 -1.83
CA SER A 78 4.87 9.88 -2.45
C SER A 78 6.05 9.20 -1.74
N GLN A 79 5.88 8.82 -0.46
CA GLN A 79 6.95 8.28 0.36
C GLN A 79 7.39 6.88 -0.06
N GLU A 80 8.68 6.76 -0.37
CA GLU A 80 9.34 5.47 -0.57
C GLU A 80 10.12 5.08 0.68
N VAL A 81 9.96 3.83 1.10
CA VAL A 81 10.65 3.27 2.27
C VAL A 81 11.33 1.96 1.91
N VAL A 82 12.31 1.58 2.73
CA VAL A 82 12.98 0.28 2.61
C VAL A 82 12.63 -0.57 3.83
N GLN A 83 12.08 -1.75 3.59
CA GLN A 83 11.70 -2.71 4.63
C GLN A 83 12.34 -4.08 4.39
N SER A 84 12.39 -4.91 5.44
CA SER A 84 12.74 -6.32 5.28
C SER A 84 11.62 -7.07 4.56
N ALA A 85 11.97 -7.90 3.58
CA ALA A 85 11.00 -8.71 2.84
C ALA A 85 10.22 -9.68 3.76
N LYS A 86 10.79 -10.06 4.91
CA LYS A 86 10.15 -10.91 5.92
C LYS A 86 8.89 -10.31 6.54
N THR A 87 8.73 -8.99 6.43
CA THR A 87 7.53 -8.32 6.95
C THR A 87 6.33 -8.50 6.03
N ILE A 88 6.53 -8.99 4.80
CA ILE A 88 5.45 -9.22 3.84
C ILE A 88 4.63 -10.43 4.29
N MET A 89 3.32 -10.23 4.41
CA MET A 89 2.35 -11.25 4.80
C MET A 89 1.70 -11.95 3.59
N GLY A 90 1.64 -11.26 2.45
CA GLY A 90 1.00 -11.76 1.22
C GLY A 90 0.66 -10.64 0.25
N LYS A 91 0.14 -11.00 -0.92
CA LYS A 91 -0.36 -10.05 -1.93
C LYS A 91 -1.74 -9.50 -1.60
N CYS A 92 -2.05 -8.35 -2.17
CA CYS A 92 -3.40 -7.76 -2.19
C CYS A 92 -3.68 -7.11 -3.55
N LEU A 93 -4.95 -6.78 -3.80
CA LEU A 93 -5.39 -6.13 -5.03
C LEU A 93 -5.81 -4.70 -4.73
N ILE A 94 -5.25 -3.76 -5.51
CA ILE A 94 -5.61 -2.35 -5.43
C ILE A 94 -6.06 -1.91 -6.81
N TYR A 95 -7.36 -1.64 -6.92
CA TYR A 95 -8.02 -1.28 -8.15
C TYR A 95 -8.07 0.25 -8.35
N THR A 96 -8.29 0.67 -9.59
CA THR A 96 -8.88 1.99 -9.82
C THR A 96 -10.29 2.00 -9.25
N PHE A 97 -10.81 3.17 -8.87
CA PHE A 97 -12.18 3.25 -8.37
C PHE A 97 -13.21 2.74 -9.39
N LYS A 98 -13.02 3.08 -10.67
CA LYS A 98 -13.90 2.61 -11.75
C LYS A 98 -13.93 1.09 -11.85
N ASP A 99 -12.80 0.41 -11.66
CA ASP A 99 -12.74 -1.05 -11.75
C ASP A 99 -13.24 -1.72 -10.47
N PHE A 100 -12.99 -1.11 -9.31
CA PHE A 100 -13.53 -1.57 -8.04
C PHE A 100 -15.06 -1.61 -8.04
N LEU A 101 -15.71 -0.55 -8.57
CA LEU A 101 -17.16 -0.49 -8.69
C LEU A 101 -17.77 -1.57 -9.60
N LYS A 102 -16.96 -2.22 -10.45
CA LYS A 102 -17.42 -3.31 -11.33
C LYS A 102 -17.33 -4.68 -10.65
N LEU A 103 -16.72 -4.79 -9.47
CA LEU A 103 -16.60 -6.06 -8.76
C LEU A 103 -17.98 -6.52 -8.30
N LYS A 104 -18.35 -7.76 -8.67
CA LYS A 104 -19.59 -8.40 -8.19
C LYS A 104 -19.49 -8.85 -6.75
N VAL A 105 -18.29 -9.23 -6.31
CA VAL A 105 -17.98 -9.67 -4.95
C VAL A 105 -16.70 -8.96 -4.53
N ILE A 106 -16.75 -8.30 -3.37
CA ILE A 106 -15.61 -7.59 -2.78
C ILE A 106 -15.01 -8.48 -1.71
N ASN A 107 -13.76 -8.90 -1.89
CA ASN A 107 -13.04 -9.74 -0.94
C ASN A 107 -12.32 -8.92 0.13
N ARG A 108 -11.75 -9.62 1.12
CA ARG A 108 -11.00 -8.97 2.21
C ARG A 108 -9.74 -8.24 1.73
N LEU A 109 -9.10 -8.75 0.68
CA LEU A 109 -7.85 -8.24 0.12
C LEU A 109 -8.04 -7.28 -1.07
N ASP A 110 -9.30 -6.94 -1.38
CA ASP A 110 -9.64 -5.99 -2.43
C ASP A 110 -9.73 -4.58 -1.85
N PHE A 111 -8.94 -3.68 -2.41
CA PHE A 111 -8.88 -2.27 -2.07
C PHE A 111 -8.98 -1.41 -3.33
N TYR A 112 -9.23 -0.12 -3.17
CA TYR A 112 -9.15 0.81 -4.29
C TYR A 112 -8.49 2.12 -3.89
N CYS A 113 -7.96 2.83 -4.87
CA CYS A 113 -7.28 4.10 -4.66
C CYS A 113 -7.79 5.14 -5.66
N ARG A 114 -8.28 6.27 -5.14
CA ARG A 114 -8.66 7.46 -5.94
C ARG A 114 -7.68 8.62 -5.77
N TYR A 115 -7.01 8.66 -4.63
CA TYR A 115 -6.34 9.85 -4.15
C TYR A 115 -4.88 9.56 -3.82
N LYS A 116 -4.05 10.59 -3.92
CA LYS A 116 -2.73 10.62 -3.33
C LYS A 116 -2.80 11.29 -1.96
N TYR A 117 -1.94 10.85 -1.05
CA TYR A 117 -1.74 11.51 0.22
C TYR A 117 -0.27 11.86 0.40
N ASP A 118 0.01 13.13 0.64
CA ASP A 118 1.34 13.61 1.00
C ASP A 118 1.40 13.75 2.53
N PRO A 119 2.13 12.87 3.23
CA PRO A 119 2.22 12.89 4.69
C PRO A 119 3.03 14.05 5.26
N ASP A 120 3.92 14.66 4.48
CA ASP A 120 4.77 15.76 4.95
C ASP A 120 3.96 17.07 5.00
N THR A 121 3.13 17.28 3.98
CA THR A 121 2.22 18.44 3.88
C THR A 121 0.82 18.18 4.42
N LYS A 122 0.48 16.91 4.69
CA LYS A 122 -0.87 16.44 5.02
C LYS A 122 -1.89 16.91 3.97
N THR A 123 -1.65 16.59 2.71
CA THR A 123 -2.56 16.98 1.62
C THR A 123 -3.08 15.76 0.88
N ILE A 124 -4.34 15.84 0.45
CA ILE A 124 -4.94 14.89 -0.47
C ILE A 124 -5.06 15.53 -1.84
N SER A 125 -4.61 14.80 -2.87
CA SER A 125 -4.76 15.24 -4.25
C SER A 125 -5.33 14.15 -5.14
N VAL A 126 -5.97 14.54 -6.24
CA VAL A 126 -6.41 13.61 -7.29
C VAL A 126 -5.23 13.34 -8.25
N PRO A 127 -4.85 12.08 -8.51
CA PRO A 127 -3.85 11.76 -9.51
C PRO A 127 -4.25 12.31 -10.89
N GLY A 128 -3.40 13.17 -11.46
CA GLY A 128 -3.61 13.72 -12.81
C GLY A 128 -4.51 14.96 -12.87
N ASP A 129 -5.00 15.46 -11.73
CA ASP A 129 -5.71 16.73 -11.63
C ASP A 129 -5.05 17.62 -10.55
N PRO A 130 -4.21 18.59 -10.95
CA PRO A 130 -3.52 19.48 -10.02
C PRO A 130 -4.43 20.52 -9.34
N ALA A 131 -5.70 20.67 -9.78
CA ALA A 131 -6.62 21.67 -9.22
C ALA A 131 -7.33 21.19 -7.94
N THR A 132 -7.32 19.88 -7.66
CA THR A 132 -8.03 19.28 -6.52
C THR A 132 -7.06 18.97 -5.37
N ASN A 133 -6.50 20.01 -4.74
CA ASN A 133 -5.77 19.87 -3.48
C ASN A 133 -6.74 20.07 -2.31
N ILE A 134 -7.16 18.97 -1.69
CA ILE A 134 -7.90 19.03 -0.42
C ILE A 134 -6.86 19.02 0.69
N VAL A 135 -6.74 20.11 1.42
CA VAL A 135 -5.84 20.18 2.59
C VAL A 135 -6.43 19.27 3.68
N ALA A 136 -5.67 18.26 4.08
CA ALA A 136 -6.00 17.47 5.27
C ALA A 136 -5.46 18.26 6.47
N VAL A 137 -6.30 19.15 6.99
CA VAL A 137 -5.99 19.90 8.23
C VAL A 137 -5.91 18.91 9.39
#